data_AF-A0A960GMZ5-F1
#
_entry.id   AF-A0A960GMZ5-F1
#
_cell.length_a   1.000
_cell.length_b   1.000
_cell.length_c   1.000
_cell.angle_alpha   90.00
_cell.angle_beta   90.00
_cell.angle_gamma   90.00
#
_symmetry.space_group_name_H-M   'P 1'
#
loop_
_entity.id
_entity.type
_entity.pdbx_description
1 polymer ?
#
loop_
_entity_poly.entity_id
_entity_poly.type
_entity_poly.pdbx_seq_one_letter_code
_entity_poly.pdbx_strand_id
1 'polypeptide(L)'
;GVGADDIAVISKHDTSTLANDPNETDLHERLADALGRAKGNPLFVVSQKSLTGHAKGGAAVFQLIGLCQILRDGVIPPNRSLDCVDDELAGSAHLVWPRQTLDVGGKLPLKAGLLTSLGFGHVSGLVALVHPQAFLAALAPEDWAAYRERAQVRELAGQRRLASAMAGGAPLYERPADRRFDHDEPEKSQEAAMLLNPAARLNPEGAYRSGVIGK
;
A
#
# COMPACT_ATOMS: atom_id res chain seq x y z
N GLY A 1 14.55 -3.70 -12.94
CA GLY A 1 15.43 -4.72 -12.33
C GLY A 1 14.75 -5.45 -11.19
N VAL A 2 13.49 -5.86 -11.37
CA VAL A 2 12.76 -6.75 -10.45
C VAL A 2 12.13 -7.80 -11.35
N GLY A 3 12.43 -9.07 -11.12
CA GLY A 3 11.96 -10.20 -11.94
C GLY A 3 10.83 -10.99 -11.28
N ALA A 4 10.37 -12.04 -11.96
CA ALA A 4 9.33 -12.94 -11.44
C ALA A 4 9.72 -13.58 -10.10
N ASP A 5 10.99 -13.93 -9.92
CA ASP A 5 11.52 -14.55 -8.69
C ASP A 5 11.65 -13.59 -7.51
N ASP A 6 11.60 -12.27 -7.75
CA ASP A 6 11.71 -11.25 -6.69
C ASP A 6 10.37 -10.99 -5.98
N ILE A 7 9.27 -11.55 -6.48
CA ILE A 7 7.97 -11.51 -5.82
C ILE A 7 8.02 -12.54 -4.69
N ALA A 8 8.03 -12.10 -3.43
CA ALA A 8 8.16 -13.04 -2.31
C ALA A 8 6.80 -13.41 -1.71
N VAL A 9 5.85 -12.48 -1.74
CA VAL A 9 4.61 -12.58 -0.96
C VAL A 9 3.39 -12.40 -1.84
N ILE A 10 2.36 -13.21 -1.60
CA ILE A 10 1.03 -13.05 -2.17
C ILE A 10 0.04 -12.83 -1.03
N SER A 11 -0.53 -11.63 -0.97
CA SER A 11 -1.70 -11.34 -0.15
C SER A 11 -2.96 -11.75 -0.90
N LYS A 12 -3.33 -13.03 -0.79
CA LYS A 12 -4.53 -13.60 -1.41
C LYS A 12 -5.80 -12.96 -0.88
N HIS A 13 -6.86 -13.00 -1.68
CA HIS A 13 -8.20 -12.61 -1.27
C HIS A 13 -8.68 -13.51 -0.12
N ASP A 14 -8.41 -14.83 -0.15
CA ASP A 14 -8.59 -15.75 0.98
C ASP A 14 -9.88 -15.49 1.78
N THR A 15 -11.02 -15.80 1.15
CA THR A 15 -12.32 -15.53 1.76
C THR A 15 -12.75 -16.62 2.74
N SER A 16 -11.93 -17.67 2.92
CA SER A 16 -12.29 -18.86 3.67
C SER A 16 -13.51 -19.57 3.08
N THR A 17 -13.69 -19.49 1.76
CA THR A 17 -14.76 -20.20 1.04
C THR A 17 -14.18 -21.28 0.15
N LEU A 18 -14.88 -22.42 0.10
CA LEU A 18 -14.49 -23.58 -0.72
C LEU A 18 -14.36 -23.26 -2.22
N ALA A 19 -15.08 -22.25 -2.70
CA ALA A 19 -15.01 -21.83 -4.10
C ALA A 19 -13.81 -20.92 -4.38
N ASN A 20 -13.53 -19.94 -3.51
CA ASN A 20 -12.50 -18.94 -3.78
C ASN A 20 -11.10 -19.48 -3.57
N ASP A 21 -10.85 -20.13 -2.43
CA ASP A 21 -9.48 -20.32 -1.96
C ASP A 21 -8.68 -21.30 -2.84
N PRO A 22 -9.25 -22.44 -3.30
CA PRO A 22 -8.63 -23.28 -4.33
C PRO A 22 -8.51 -22.60 -5.70
N ASN A 23 -9.56 -21.93 -6.18
CA ASN A 23 -9.53 -21.23 -7.48
C ASN A 23 -8.46 -20.12 -7.52
N GLU A 24 -8.38 -19.31 -6.48
CA GLU A 24 -7.37 -18.27 -6.38
C GLU A 24 -5.96 -18.88 -6.25
N THR A 25 -5.85 -20.10 -5.71
CA THR A 25 -4.55 -20.80 -5.61
C THR A 25 -4.11 -21.27 -7.00
N ASP A 26 -4.99 -21.92 -7.74
CA ASP A 26 -4.74 -22.34 -9.13
C ASP A 26 -4.39 -21.12 -10.01
N LEU A 27 -5.07 -19.99 -9.82
CA LEU A 27 -4.73 -18.73 -10.51
C LEU A 27 -3.26 -18.32 -10.25
N HIS A 28 -2.84 -18.27 -8.99
CA HIS A 28 -1.47 -17.86 -8.63
C HIS A 28 -0.43 -18.88 -9.07
N GLU A 29 -0.74 -20.17 -9.00
CA GLU A 29 0.12 -21.26 -9.48
C GLU A 29 0.38 -21.12 -10.99
N ARG A 30 -0.67 -20.92 -11.79
CA ARG A 30 -0.56 -20.71 -13.25
C ARG A 30 0.20 -19.44 -13.60
N LEU A 31 -0.01 -18.36 -12.85
CA LEU A 31 0.73 -17.11 -13.05
C LEU A 31 2.22 -17.29 -12.77
N ALA A 32 2.57 -18.01 -11.70
CA ALA A 32 3.98 -18.31 -11.38
C ALA A 32 4.63 -19.17 -12.47
N ASP A 33 3.95 -20.22 -12.93
CA ASP A 33 4.43 -21.11 -14.00
C ASP A 33 4.61 -20.36 -15.33
N ALA A 34 3.61 -19.58 -15.75
CA ALA A 34 3.67 -18.81 -16.99
C ALA A 34 4.77 -17.73 -17.00
N LEU A 35 5.14 -17.22 -15.81
CA LEU A 35 6.24 -16.27 -15.64
C LEU A 35 7.62 -16.95 -15.54
N GLY A 36 7.67 -18.28 -15.62
CA GLY A 36 8.91 -19.05 -15.54
C GLY A 36 9.57 -18.99 -14.16
N ARG A 37 8.76 -18.93 -13.09
CA ARG A 37 9.26 -18.85 -11.71
C ARG A 37 10.15 -20.05 -11.39
N ALA A 38 11.25 -19.81 -10.67
CA ALA A 38 12.21 -20.85 -10.35
C ALA A 38 11.61 -21.91 -9.41
N LYS A 39 11.89 -23.18 -9.71
CA LYS A 39 11.51 -24.30 -8.84
C LYS A 39 12.14 -24.14 -7.46
N GLY A 40 11.32 -24.27 -6.42
CA GLY A 40 11.77 -24.13 -5.03
C GLY A 40 11.88 -22.68 -4.53
N ASN A 41 11.45 -21.70 -5.32
CA ASN A 41 11.27 -20.31 -4.89
C ASN A 41 9.78 -20.04 -4.64
N PRO A 42 9.19 -20.46 -3.50
CA PRO A 42 7.76 -20.32 -3.30
C PRO A 42 7.34 -18.86 -3.08
N LEU A 43 6.06 -18.62 -3.30
CA LEU A 43 5.31 -17.44 -2.93
C LEU A 43 4.70 -17.67 -1.55
N PHE A 44 5.08 -16.85 -0.57
CA PHE A 44 4.53 -16.92 0.77
C PHE A 44 3.14 -16.27 0.80
N VAL A 45 2.13 -17.07 1.13
CA VAL A 45 0.74 -16.63 1.17
C VAL A 45 0.42 -15.95 2.50
N VAL A 46 -0.28 -14.82 2.42
CA VAL A 46 -0.84 -14.10 3.57
C VAL A 46 -2.36 -14.01 3.47
N SER A 47 -3.03 -14.56 4.48
CA SER A 47 -4.50 -14.64 4.58
C SER A 47 -5.05 -13.66 5.62
N GLN A 48 -4.94 -12.35 5.39
CA GLN A 48 -5.28 -11.34 6.42
C GLN A 48 -6.73 -11.40 6.92
N LYS A 49 -7.66 -11.90 6.09
CA LYS A 49 -9.08 -12.03 6.46
C LYS A 49 -9.31 -13.04 7.59
N SER A 50 -8.37 -13.95 7.86
CA SER A 50 -8.46 -14.83 9.03
C SER A 50 -8.39 -14.05 10.36
N LEU A 51 -7.85 -12.83 10.33
CA LEU A 51 -7.79 -11.91 11.46
C LEU A 51 -8.85 -10.81 11.39
N THR A 52 -8.99 -10.15 10.24
CA THR A 52 -9.83 -8.94 10.12
C THR A 52 -11.27 -9.22 9.71
N GLY A 53 -11.59 -10.45 9.29
CA GLY A 53 -12.80 -10.76 8.56
C GLY A 53 -12.83 -10.11 7.16
N HIS A 54 -13.96 -10.27 6.46
CA HIS A 54 -14.14 -9.75 5.11
C HIS A 54 -14.94 -8.43 5.07
N ALA A 55 -14.23 -7.29 4.98
CA ALA A 55 -14.82 -5.95 4.95
C ALA A 55 -15.39 -5.50 3.58
N LYS A 56 -15.79 -6.44 2.70
CA LYS A 56 -16.25 -6.18 1.32
C LYS A 56 -15.37 -5.16 0.58
N GLY A 57 -15.87 -3.95 0.33
CA GLY A 57 -15.15 -2.89 -0.39
C GLY A 57 -13.85 -2.45 0.26
N GLY A 58 -13.69 -2.61 1.58
CA GLY A 58 -12.46 -2.29 2.29
C GLY A 58 -11.39 -3.40 2.26
N ALA A 59 -11.73 -4.60 1.76
CA ALA A 59 -10.89 -5.79 1.88
C ALA A 59 -9.51 -5.62 1.25
N ALA A 60 -9.46 -5.17 0.00
CA ALA A 60 -8.20 -4.98 -0.73
C ALA A 60 -7.33 -3.86 -0.13
N VAL A 61 -7.94 -2.86 0.52
CA VAL A 61 -7.19 -1.76 1.16
C VAL A 61 -6.49 -2.25 2.43
N PHE A 62 -7.13 -3.09 3.24
CA PHE A 62 -6.46 -3.71 4.39
C PHE A 62 -5.29 -4.58 3.95
N GLN A 63 -5.48 -5.36 2.87
CA GLN A 63 -4.43 -6.17 2.24
C GLN A 63 -3.27 -5.30 1.75
N LEU A 64 -3.56 -4.17 1.09
CA LEU A 64 -2.56 -3.23 0.61
C LEU A 64 -1.75 -2.62 1.77
N ILE A 65 -2.42 -2.19 2.85
CA ILE A 65 -1.75 -1.67 4.05
C ILE A 65 -0.84 -2.75 4.65
N GLY A 66 -1.35 -3.99 4.77
CA GLY A 66 -0.57 -5.13 5.24
C GLY A 66 0.66 -5.40 4.37
N LEU A 67 0.51 -5.36 3.05
CA LEU A 67 1.61 -5.57 2.11
C LEU A 67 2.67 -4.46 2.20
N CYS A 68 2.26 -3.20 2.38
CA CYS A 68 3.18 -2.10 2.68
C CYS A 68 3.98 -2.36 3.96
N GLN A 69 3.33 -2.84 5.03
CA GLN A 69 3.98 -3.17 6.30
C GLN A 69 4.96 -4.34 6.14
N ILE A 70 4.56 -5.40 5.42
CA ILE A 70 5.41 -6.56 5.11
C ILE A 70 6.69 -6.12 4.41
N LEU A 71 6.57 -5.30 3.35
CA LEU A 71 7.74 -4.84 2.59
C LEU A 71 8.64 -3.93 3.43
N ARG A 72 8.05 -3.03 4.24
CA ARG A 72 8.81 -2.12 5.11
C ARG A 72 9.56 -2.87 6.22
N ASP A 73 8.87 -3.80 6.88
CA ASP A 73 9.35 -4.41 8.12
C ASP A 73 10.13 -5.72 7.86
N GLY A 74 10.00 -6.32 6.67
CA GLY A 74 10.64 -7.61 6.38
C GLY A 74 10.00 -8.79 7.12
N VAL A 75 8.73 -8.65 7.52
CA VAL A 75 8.01 -9.66 8.33
C VAL A 75 6.83 -10.19 7.53
N ILE A 76 6.76 -11.51 7.35
CA ILE A 76 5.61 -12.17 6.73
C ILE A 76 4.68 -12.68 7.85
N PRO A 77 3.47 -12.12 7.98
CA PRO A 77 2.54 -12.51 9.04
C PRO A 77 1.98 -13.91 8.80
N PRO A 78 1.65 -14.65 9.87
CA PRO A 78 1.09 -15.98 9.79
C PRO A 78 -0.40 -15.96 9.43
N ASN A 79 -0.90 -17.06 8.90
CA ASN A 79 -2.28 -17.45 9.11
C ASN A 79 -2.39 -18.30 10.39
N ARG A 80 -2.74 -17.69 11.52
CA ARG A 80 -2.87 -18.41 12.80
C ARG A 80 -4.13 -19.27 12.89
N SER A 81 -5.10 -19.03 12.02
CA SER A 81 -6.33 -19.82 11.95
C SER A 81 -6.17 -21.07 11.08
N LEU A 82 -4.99 -21.28 10.47
CA LEU A 82 -4.69 -22.44 9.65
C LEU A 82 -4.22 -23.61 10.54
N ASP A 83 -5.08 -24.60 10.70
CA ASP A 83 -4.82 -25.86 11.38
C ASP A 83 -4.18 -26.89 10.44
N CYS A 84 -4.80 -27.09 9.27
CA CYS A 84 -4.31 -27.94 8.19
C CYS A 84 -4.47 -27.22 6.85
N VAL A 85 -3.47 -27.35 5.97
CA VAL A 85 -3.64 -26.96 4.57
C VAL A 85 -4.54 -28.00 3.92
N ASP A 86 -5.48 -27.55 3.10
CA ASP A 86 -6.36 -28.45 2.34
C ASP A 86 -5.54 -29.32 1.38
N ASP A 87 -5.80 -30.63 1.35
CA ASP A 87 -5.12 -31.60 0.52
C ASP A 87 -5.26 -31.28 -0.98
N GLU A 88 -6.35 -30.61 -1.38
CA GLU A 88 -6.53 -30.13 -2.77
C GLU A 88 -5.42 -29.17 -3.20
N LEU A 89 -4.82 -28.42 -2.26
CA LEU A 89 -3.77 -27.44 -2.56
C LEU A 89 -2.38 -28.07 -2.69
N ALA A 90 -2.20 -29.36 -2.36
CA ALA A 90 -0.91 -30.04 -2.38
C ALA A 90 -0.23 -30.06 -3.77
N GLY A 91 -1.00 -29.92 -4.85
CA GLY A 91 -0.48 -29.82 -6.22
C GLY A 91 0.12 -28.45 -6.57
N SER A 92 -0.05 -27.44 -5.71
CA SER A 92 0.42 -26.06 -5.97
C SER A 92 1.87 -25.92 -5.56
N ALA A 93 2.79 -26.11 -6.50
CA ALA A 93 4.22 -26.21 -6.24
C ALA A 93 4.88 -24.86 -5.90
N HIS A 94 4.26 -23.75 -6.27
CA HIS A 94 4.81 -22.41 -6.11
C HIS A 94 4.28 -21.67 -4.87
N LEU A 95 3.37 -22.23 -4.07
CA LEU A 95 2.77 -21.54 -2.92
C LEU A 95 3.11 -22.23 -1.59
N VAL A 96 3.31 -21.41 -0.55
CA VAL A 96 3.51 -21.86 0.83
C VAL A 96 2.64 -21.05 1.76
N TRP A 97 1.98 -21.71 2.72
CA TRP A 97 1.12 -21.09 3.74
C TRP A 97 1.78 -21.12 5.13
N PRO A 98 2.37 -20.01 5.61
CA PRO A 98 2.99 -19.95 6.91
C PRO A 98 1.95 -19.97 8.05
N ARG A 99 2.08 -20.94 8.97
CA ARG A 99 1.33 -20.98 10.24
C ARG A 99 1.97 -20.15 11.36
N GLN A 100 3.23 -19.76 11.17
CA GLN A 100 4.02 -18.96 12.11
C GLN A 100 4.62 -17.76 11.39
N THR A 101 4.81 -16.67 12.14
CA THR A 101 5.44 -15.46 11.60
C THR A 101 6.84 -15.79 11.08
N LEU A 102 7.15 -15.34 9.86
CA LEU A 102 8.51 -15.42 9.33
C LEU A 102 9.13 -14.02 9.38
N ASP A 103 10.09 -13.84 10.27
CA ASP A 103 10.93 -12.64 10.30
C ASP A 103 12.14 -12.87 9.39
N VAL A 104 12.10 -12.26 8.21
CA VAL A 104 13.16 -12.37 7.20
C VAL A 104 14.04 -11.12 7.14
N GLY A 105 13.73 -10.13 7.99
CA GLY A 105 14.43 -8.85 8.10
C GLY A 105 15.93 -9.03 8.36
N GLY A 106 16.76 -8.47 7.48
CA GLY A 106 18.22 -8.52 7.57
C GLY A 106 18.91 -9.73 6.93
N LYS A 107 18.17 -10.80 6.60
CA LYS A 107 18.72 -12.01 5.94
C LYS A 107 18.26 -12.18 4.50
N LEU A 108 17.01 -11.82 4.21
CA LEU A 108 16.42 -11.89 2.87
C LEU A 108 15.59 -10.61 2.63
N PRO A 109 16.07 -9.67 1.80
CA PRO A 109 15.30 -8.46 1.53
C PRO A 109 14.06 -8.79 0.69
N LEU A 110 12.88 -8.50 1.22
CA LEU A 110 11.62 -8.61 0.48
C LEU A 110 11.54 -7.49 -0.56
N LYS A 111 11.55 -7.85 -1.84
CA LYS A 111 11.57 -6.88 -2.94
C LYS A 111 10.19 -6.51 -3.45
N ALA A 112 9.30 -7.48 -3.60
CA ALA A 112 7.96 -7.26 -4.12
C ALA A 112 6.95 -8.24 -3.53
N GLY A 113 5.69 -7.85 -3.60
CA GLY A 113 4.55 -8.73 -3.35
C GLY A 113 3.37 -8.38 -4.25
N LEU A 114 2.45 -9.31 -4.38
CA LEU A 114 1.18 -9.10 -5.07
C LEU A 114 0.04 -9.19 -4.06
N LEU A 115 -1.01 -8.41 -4.28
CA LEU A 115 -2.31 -8.67 -3.66
C LEU A 115 -3.33 -8.96 -4.74
N THR A 116 -4.26 -9.86 -4.44
CA THR A 116 -5.41 -10.17 -5.27
C THR A 116 -6.71 -9.99 -4.52
N SER A 117 -7.74 -9.58 -5.26
CA SER A 117 -9.09 -9.42 -4.74
C SER A 117 -10.11 -9.87 -5.76
N LEU A 118 -11.01 -10.78 -5.35
CA LEU A 118 -12.03 -11.39 -6.20
C LEU A 118 -13.42 -11.05 -5.65
N GLY A 119 -14.08 -10.08 -6.27
CA GLY A 119 -15.42 -9.63 -5.95
C GLY A 119 -16.50 -10.33 -6.78
N PHE A 120 -17.75 -10.21 -6.34
CA PHE A 120 -18.91 -10.70 -7.07
C PHE A 120 -19.06 -10.06 -8.44
N GLY A 121 -19.65 -10.79 -9.39
CA GLY A 121 -19.89 -10.28 -10.74
C GLY A 121 -18.64 -10.19 -11.61
N HIS A 122 -17.75 -11.19 -11.49
CA HIS A 122 -16.50 -11.28 -12.26
C HIS A 122 -15.53 -10.11 -12.05
N VAL A 123 -15.57 -9.46 -10.88
CA VAL A 123 -14.64 -8.38 -10.55
C VAL A 123 -13.37 -8.99 -9.97
N SER A 124 -12.31 -9.07 -10.76
CA SER A 124 -11.00 -9.54 -10.29
C SER A 124 -9.97 -8.42 -10.41
N GLY A 125 -9.18 -8.21 -9.36
CA GLY A 125 -8.15 -7.19 -9.32
C GLY A 125 -6.83 -7.76 -8.79
N LEU A 126 -5.73 -7.30 -9.37
CA LEU A 126 -4.38 -7.63 -8.95
C LEU A 126 -3.57 -6.33 -8.84
N VAL A 127 -2.86 -6.16 -7.73
CA VAL A 127 -1.95 -5.02 -7.53
C VAL A 127 -0.57 -5.58 -7.20
N ALA A 128 0.42 -5.17 -7.98
CA ALA A 128 1.82 -5.43 -7.70
C ALA A 128 2.42 -4.27 -6.91
N LEU A 129 3.03 -4.58 -5.76
CA LEU A 129 3.70 -3.62 -4.91
C LEU A 129 5.18 -3.96 -4.80
N VAL A 130 6.04 -2.97 -5.05
CA VAL A 130 7.50 -3.10 -5.00
C VAL A 130 8.05 -2.23 -3.88
N HIS A 131 9.11 -2.71 -3.24
CA HIS A 131 9.79 -2.03 -2.15
C HIS A 131 10.26 -0.61 -2.56
N PRO A 132 10.06 0.43 -1.71
CA PRO A 132 10.34 1.81 -2.08
C PRO A 132 11.81 2.09 -2.42
N GLN A 133 12.76 1.28 -1.92
CA GLN A 133 14.18 1.41 -2.30
C GLN A 133 14.42 1.25 -3.81
N ALA A 134 13.55 0.54 -4.53
CA ALA A 134 13.65 0.45 -5.99
C ALA A 134 13.48 1.82 -6.67
N PHE A 135 12.59 2.67 -6.15
CA PHE A 135 12.42 4.05 -6.60
C PHE A 135 13.64 4.90 -6.21
N LEU A 136 14.11 4.76 -4.98
CA LEU A 136 15.28 5.52 -4.49
C LEU A 136 16.56 5.22 -5.28
N ALA A 137 16.71 3.99 -5.75
CA ALA A 137 17.83 3.57 -6.58
C ALA A 137 17.82 4.19 -8.00
N ALA A 138 16.70 4.77 -8.43
CA ALA A 138 16.58 5.45 -9.73
C ALA A 138 16.95 6.95 -9.66
N LEU A 139 17.12 7.51 -8.46
CA LEU A 139 17.48 8.92 -8.28
C LEU A 139 18.98 9.15 -8.48
N ALA A 140 19.35 10.34 -8.97
CA ALA A 140 20.73 10.79 -8.93
C ALA A 140 21.23 10.89 -7.47
N PRO A 141 22.54 10.71 -7.20
CA PRO A 141 23.07 10.74 -5.83
C PRO A 141 22.70 11.99 -5.03
N GLU A 142 22.66 13.15 -5.68
CA GLU A 142 22.34 14.44 -5.07
C GLU A 142 20.84 14.52 -4.71
N ASP A 143 19.97 14.08 -5.61
CA ASP A 143 18.53 14.02 -5.40
C ASP A 143 18.16 13.01 -4.30
N TRP A 144 18.88 11.88 -4.24
CA TRP A 144 18.70 10.88 -3.21
C TRP A 144 19.02 11.43 -1.82
N ALA A 145 20.16 12.11 -1.67
CA ALA A 145 20.56 12.70 -0.38
C ALA A 145 19.53 13.74 0.09
N ALA A 146 19.14 14.65 -0.81
CA ALA A 146 18.16 15.68 -0.51
C ALA A 146 16.76 15.11 -0.23
N TYR A 147 16.34 14.07 -0.95
CA TYR A 147 15.08 13.36 -0.66
C TYR A 147 15.12 12.72 0.73
N ARG A 148 16.20 12.02 1.06
CA ARG A 148 16.35 11.31 2.33
C ARG A 148 16.29 12.27 3.52
N GLU A 149 16.96 13.41 3.44
CA GLU A 149 16.90 14.44 4.47
C GLU A 149 15.46 14.94 4.68
N ARG A 150 14.76 15.31 3.59
CA ARG A 150 13.35 15.75 3.67
C ARG A 150 12.43 14.66 4.23
N ALA A 151 12.65 13.40 3.85
CA ALA A 151 11.88 12.26 4.33
C ALA A 151 12.07 12.05 5.84
N GLN A 152 13.30 12.13 6.33
CA GLN A 152 13.61 12.00 7.77
C GLN A 152 12.99 13.12 8.60
N VAL A 153 13.10 14.37 8.13
CA VAL A 153 12.45 15.52 8.79
C VAL A 153 10.93 15.32 8.84
N ARG A 154 10.34 14.86 7.73
CA ARG A 154 8.90 14.63 7.65
C ARG A 154 8.45 13.47 8.55
N GLU A 155 9.22 12.39 8.62
CA GLU A 155 8.92 11.24 9.46
C GLU A 155 8.92 11.63 10.93
N LEU A 156 9.97 12.33 11.40
CA LEU A 156 10.05 12.81 12.78
C LEU A 156 8.90 13.75 13.13
N ALA A 157 8.58 14.71 12.24
CA ALA A 157 7.45 15.60 12.41
C ALA A 157 6.11 14.83 12.46
N GLY A 158 5.95 13.80 11.63
CA GLY A 158 4.77 12.94 11.61
C GLY A 158 4.61 12.12 12.89
N GLN A 159 5.69 11.50 13.38
CA GLN A 159 5.73 10.77 14.64
C GLN A 159 5.33 11.69 15.80
N ARG A 160 5.89 12.91 15.85
CA ARG A 160 5.53 13.92 16.85
C ARG A 160 4.05 14.32 16.76
N ARG A 161 3.52 14.58 15.57
CA ARG A 161 2.10 14.95 15.39
C ARG A 161 1.18 13.81 15.84
N LEU A 162 1.49 12.57 15.48
CA LEU A 162 0.70 11.40 15.86
C LEU A 162 0.69 11.19 17.38
N ALA A 163 1.87 11.19 18.00
CA ALA A 163 2.00 11.02 19.44
C ALA A 163 1.30 12.16 20.22
N SER A 164 1.44 13.41 19.75
CA SER A 164 0.76 14.55 20.36
C SER A 164 -0.77 14.43 20.28
N ALA A 165 -1.32 14.01 19.14
CA ALA A 165 -2.77 13.84 18.99
C ALA A 165 -3.31 12.70 19.86
N MET A 166 -2.57 11.59 19.98
CA MET A 166 -2.93 10.48 20.87
C MET A 166 -2.95 10.87 22.36
N ALA A 167 -2.10 11.83 22.75
CA ALA A 167 -1.99 12.32 24.12
C ALA A 167 -2.91 13.53 24.43
N GLY A 168 -3.94 13.78 23.61
CA GLY A 168 -4.90 14.87 23.84
C GLY A 168 -4.47 16.24 23.30
N GLY A 169 -3.43 16.30 22.47
CA GLY A 169 -3.07 17.49 21.72
C GLY A 169 -4.04 17.79 20.56
N ALA A 170 -3.60 18.62 19.61
CA ALA A 170 -4.42 19.00 18.46
C ALA A 170 -4.91 17.76 17.67
N PRO A 171 -6.20 17.72 17.29
CA PRO A 171 -6.80 16.53 16.68
C PRO A 171 -6.21 16.23 15.30
N LEU A 172 -6.26 14.96 14.88
CA LEU A 172 -5.80 14.57 13.53
C LEU A 172 -6.74 15.02 12.41
N TYR A 173 -7.93 15.49 12.76
CA TYR A 173 -8.91 16.02 11.83
C TYR A 173 -9.39 17.39 12.28
N GLU A 174 -9.18 18.39 11.42
CA GLU A 174 -9.67 19.75 11.60
C GLU A 174 -10.30 20.18 10.28
N ARG A 175 -11.58 20.54 10.33
CA ARG A 175 -12.27 21.07 9.15
C ARG A 175 -11.76 22.50 8.92
N PRO A 176 -11.28 22.85 7.72
CA PRO A 176 -10.99 24.24 7.39
C PRO A 176 -12.22 25.13 7.62
N ALA A 177 -12.02 26.34 8.17
CA ALA A 177 -13.11 27.27 8.47
C ALA A 177 -13.81 27.77 7.19
N ASP A 178 -13.04 27.95 6.12
CA ASP A 178 -13.49 28.44 4.82
C ASP A 178 -12.70 27.76 3.68
N ARG A 179 -12.82 28.33 2.47
CA ARG A 179 -12.17 27.85 1.25
C ARG A 179 -10.71 28.29 1.09
N ARG A 180 -10.13 28.93 2.12
CA ARG A 180 -8.76 29.44 2.17
C ARG A 180 -8.48 30.50 1.10
N PHE A 181 -9.44 31.38 0.86
CA PHE A 181 -9.24 32.60 0.08
C PHE A 181 -8.88 33.76 1.00
N ASP A 182 -8.30 34.83 0.45
CA ASP A 182 -8.24 36.06 1.23
C ASP A 182 -9.66 36.62 1.42
N HIS A 183 -9.83 37.49 2.42
CA HIS A 183 -11.11 38.16 2.66
C HIS A 183 -11.13 39.59 2.08
N ASP A 184 -10.12 39.93 1.27
CA ASP A 184 -9.97 41.25 0.67
C ASP A 184 -10.86 41.38 -0.59
N GLU A 185 -11.09 40.27 -1.30
CA GLU A 185 -11.96 40.18 -2.48
C GLU A 185 -13.11 39.16 -2.30
N PRO A 186 -14.21 39.25 -3.07
CA PRO A 186 -15.27 38.26 -3.00
C PRO A 186 -14.80 36.85 -3.37
N GLU A 187 -15.08 35.85 -2.53
CA GLU A 187 -14.64 34.45 -2.72
C GLU A 187 -15.01 33.89 -4.10
N LYS A 188 -16.19 34.24 -4.64
CA LYS A 188 -16.65 33.74 -5.94
C LYS A 188 -15.72 34.14 -7.09
N SER A 189 -15.19 35.36 -7.03
CA SER A 189 -14.26 35.88 -8.05
C SER A 189 -12.89 35.22 -7.90
N GLN A 190 -12.42 35.06 -6.66
CA GLN A 190 -11.15 34.38 -6.37
C GLN A 190 -11.19 32.90 -6.75
N GLU A 191 -12.31 32.22 -6.50
CA GLU A 191 -12.53 30.83 -6.87
C GLU A 191 -12.44 30.64 -8.38
N ALA A 192 -13.12 31.48 -9.17
CA ALA A 192 -13.03 31.43 -10.63
C ALA A 192 -11.60 31.66 -11.12
N ALA A 193 -10.90 32.66 -10.58
CA ALA A 193 -9.52 32.96 -10.96
C ALA A 193 -8.54 31.85 -10.56
N MET A 194 -8.73 31.23 -9.39
CA MET A 194 -7.96 30.08 -8.93
C MET A 194 -8.17 28.85 -9.83
N LEU A 195 -9.43 28.51 -10.13
CA LEU A 195 -9.77 27.35 -10.97
C LEU A 195 -9.24 27.48 -12.42
N LEU A 196 -9.11 28.70 -12.92
CA LEU A 196 -8.58 28.98 -14.25
C LEU A 196 -7.04 29.12 -14.29
N ASN A 197 -6.37 29.20 -13.13
CA ASN A 197 -4.93 29.39 -13.04
C ASN A 197 -4.21 28.08 -12.65
N PRO A 198 -3.52 27.39 -13.59
CA PRO A 198 -2.80 26.16 -13.29
C PRO A 198 -1.59 26.36 -12.34
N ALA A 199 -1.13 27.60 -12.18
CA ALA A 199 -0.06 27.96 -11.25
C ALA A 199 -0.57 28.37 -9.86
N ALA A 200 -1.89 28.40 -9.62
CA ALA A 200 -2.43 28.75 -8.30
C ALA A 200 -1.94 27.77 -7.23
N ARG A 201 -1.35 28.30 -6.15
CA ARG A 201 -0.86 27.55 -4.99
C ARG A 201 -1.21 28.29 -3.71
N LEU A 202 -1.26 27.56 -2.60
CA LEU A 202 -1.33 28.18 -1.28
C LEU A 202 -0.02 28.89 -0.99
N ASN A 203 -0.10 30.10 -0.43
CA ASN A 203 1.04 30.80 0.13
C ASN A 203 1.45 30.19 1.49
N PRO A 204 2.56 30.64 2.11
CA PRO A 204 2.97 30.18 3.44
C PRO A 204 1.93 30.40 4.55
N GLU A 205 1.04 31.39 4.39
CA GLU A 205 -0.07 31.67 5.30
C GLU A 205 -1.26 30.70 5.11
N GLY A 206 -1.21 29.82 4.11
CA GLY A 206 -2.23 28.81 3.86
C GLY A 206 -3.45 29.32 3.10
N ALA A 207 -3.34 30.43 2.36
CA ALA A 207 -4.37 31.02 1.51
C ALA A 207 -4.02 31.00 0.01
N TYR A 208 -5.03 30.84 -0.85
CA TYR A 208 -4.91 31.03 -2.29
C TYR A 208 -4.98 32.53 -2.61
N ARG A 209 -3.87 33.10 -3.08
CA ARG A 209 -3.91 34.44 -3.69
C ARG A 209 -4.16 34.27 -5.18
N SER A 210 -5.39 34.50 -5.62
CA SER A 210 -5.63 34.67 -7.05
C SER A 210 -5.20 36.08 -7.42
N GLY A 211 -4.05 36.23 -8.09
CA GLY A 211 -3.84 37.42 -8.91
C GLY A 211 -5.02 37.53 -9.87
N VAL A 212 -5.72 38.66 -9.85
CA VAL A 212 -6.87 38.88 -10.73
C VAL A 212 -6.41 38.64 -12.16
N ILE A 213 -6.96 37.62 -12.83
CA ILE A 213 -6.77 37.45 -14.27
C ILE A 213 -7.57 38.59 -14.91
N GLY A 214 -6.88 39.65 -15.32
CA GLY A 214 -7.44 40.79 -16.04
C GLY A 214 -7.59 42.07 -15.22
N LYS A 215 -6.47 42.67 -14.80
CA LYS A 215 -6.23 44.11 -14.87
C LYS A 215 -4.78 44.36 -15.26
#